data_AF-A0A2V9NTM0-F1
#
_entry.id   AF-A0A2V9NTM0-F1
#
_cell.length_a   1.000
_cell.length_b   1.000
_cell.length_c   1.000
_cell.angle_alpha   90.00
_cell.angle_beta   90.00
_cell.angle_gamma   90.00
#
_symmetry.space_group_name_H-M   'P 1'
#
loop_
_entity.id
_entity.type
_entity.pdbx_description
1 polymer ?
#
loop_
_entity_poly.entity_id
_entity_poly.type
_entity_poly.pdbx_seq_one_letter_code
_entity_poly.pdbx_strand_id
1 'polypeptide(L)'
;MKSTCFPRYFAVTASLLLAALLAGCGSSTPSPSGPIPAANTTLKAETGNNTSTASSFRGQTNGNAPASNVSKLPIASLLYSGATTKVYGHLLGWFGKPNHISVGYQSNTAAQVHAQVQDMMSRGMAGAVLDWYGAADPFIDGTAMLLKNEAEAHSGFEFAITEDKGALGQAAASNGCDVTDQLISRHI
;
A
#
# COMPACT_ATOMS: atom_id res chain seq x y z
N MET A 1 18.65 -27.45 -19.74
CA MET A 1 17.52 -28.41 -19.77
C MET A 1 16.31 -27.70 -20.35
N LYS A 2 15.71 -28.22 -21.43
CA LYS A 2 14.57 -27.61 -22.13
C LYS A 2 13.27 -28.02 -21.42
N SER A 3 12.50 -27.07 -20.90
CA SER A 3 11.19 -27.34 -20.30
C SER A 3 10.13 -27.49 -21.39
N THR A 4 9.52 -28.67 -21.42
CA THR A 4 8.38 -29.01 -22.28
C THR A 4 7.06 -28.60 -21.64
N CYS A 5 6.25 -27.85 -22.40
CA CYS A 5 4.89 -27.46 -22.05
C CYS A 5 3.91 -28.62 -22.31
N PHE A 6 3.02 -28.93 -21.36
CA PHE A 6 1.93 -29.90 -21.53
C PHE A 6 0.60 -29.15 -21.73
N PRO A 7 -0.20 -29.47 -22.77
CA PRO A 7 -1.56 -28.95 -22.89
C PRO A 7 -2.54 -29.90 -22.19
N ARG A 8 -3.58 -29.35 -21.55
CA ARG A 8 -4.75 -30.13 -21.13
C ARG A 8 -6.06 -29.46 -21.54
N TYR A 9 -6.62 -30.04 -22.60
CA TYR A 9 -8.02 -30.37 -22.89
C TYR A 9 -9.14 -29.38 -22.53
N PHE A 10 -9.75 -28.83 -23.58
CA PHE A 10 -11.12 -28.34 -23.60
C PHE A 10 -12.10 -29.50 -23.39
N ALA A 11 -13.04 -29.35 -22.44
CA ALA A 11 -14.27 -30.13 -22.41
C ALA A 11 -15.44 -29.17 -22.64
N VAL A 12 -16.08 -29.31 -23.80
CA VAL A 12 -17.38 -28.73 -24.13
C VAL A 12 -18.44 -29.76 -23.75
N THR A 13 -19.38 -29.41 -22.87
CA THR A 13 -20.65 -30.14 -22.76
C THR A 13 -21.79 -29.15 -22.56
N ALA A 14 -22.84 -29.39 -23.35
CA ALA A 14 -23.99 -28.53 -23.55
C ALA A 14 -25.06 -28.64 -22.46
N SER A 15 -25.72 -27.50 -22.25
CA SER A 15 -27.14 -27.23 -21.95
C SER A 15 -28.02 -28.28 -21.28
N LEU A 16 -28.70 -27.87 -20.21
CA LEU A 16 -30.11 -28.21 -19.96
C LEU A 16 -30.81 -27.07 -19.20
N LEU A 17 -31.97 -26.70 -19.75
CA LEU A 17 -32.88 -25.65 -19.32
C LEU A 17 -33.42 -25.89 -17.90
N LEU A 18 -33.50 -24.82 -17.11
CA LEU A 18 -34.54 -24.70 -16.08
C LEU A 18 -35.04 -23.26 -16.03
N ALA A 19 -36.08 -22.98 -16.81
CA ALA A 19 -36.92 -21.81 -16.62
C ALA A 19 -37.83 -22.09 -15.41
N ALA A 20 -37.58 -21.41 -14.29
CA ALA A 20 -38.49 -21.36 -13.16
C ALA A 20 -38.83 -19.89 -12.85
N LEU A 21 -40.13 -19.64 -12.80
CA LEU A 21 -40.81 -18.35 -12.71
C LEU A 21 -40.25 -17.41 -11.63
N LEU A 22 -39.79 -16.22 -12.02
CA LEU A 22 -39.64 -15.06 -11.14
C LEU A 22 -40.88 -14.16 -11.31
N ALA A 23 -41.99 -14.58 -10.70
CA ALA A 23 -43.14 -13.72 -10.48
C ALA A 23 -43.10 -13.18 -9.05
N GLY A 24 -42.83 -11.88 -8.92
CA GLY A 24 -43.34 -11.05 -7.84
C GLY A 24 -42.75 -11.22 -6.45
N CYS A 25 -41.61 -10.56 -6.20
CA CYS A 25 -41.43 -9.77 -4.98
C CYS A 25 -40.77 -8.47 -5.42
N GLY A 26 -41.53 -7.38 -5.44
CA GLY A 26 -40.95 -6.05 -5.63
C GLY A 26 -39.84 -5.88 -4.60
N SER A 27 -38.63 -5.62 -5.06
CA SER A 27 -37.50 -5.26 -4.23
C SER A 27 -37.80 -3.90 -3.61
N SER A 28 -38.56 -3.88 -2.51
CA SER A 28 -38.61 -2.76 -1.60
C SER A 28 -37.20 -2.61 -1.04
N THR A 29 -36.41 -1.69 -1.60
CA THR A 29 -35.25 -1.17 -0.89
C THR A 29 -35.75 -0.74 0.48
N PRO A 30 -35.33 -1.38 1.58
CA PRO A 30 -35.79 -1.01 2.89
C PRO A 30 -35.39 0.44 3.13
N SER A 31 -36.37 1.34 3.10
CA SER A 31 -36.17 2.71 3.54
C SER A 31 -35.88 2.64 5.04
N PRO A 32 -34.73 3.16 5.52
CA PRO A 32 -34.43 3.17 6.94
C PRO A 32 -35.58 3.86 7.69
N SER A 33 -36.39 3.09 8.40
CA SER A 33 -37.47 3.60 9.23
C SER A 33 -36.92 3.85 10.63
N GLY A 34 -36.40 5.06 10.83
CA GLY A 34 -35.86 5.51 12.11
C GLY A 34 -35.49 6.98 12.07
N PRO A 35 -35.40 7.66 13.24
CA PRO A 35 -34.87 9.01 13.29
C PRO A 35 -33.47 9.04 12.66
N ILE A 36 -33.22 10.01 11.78
CA ILE A 36 -31.86 10.24 11.29
C ILE A 36 -31.00 10.55 12.52
N PRO A 37 -29.94 9.78 12.80
CA PRO A 37 -29.05 10.07 13.91
C PRO A 37 -28.52 11.50 13.76
N ALA A 38 -28.48 12.24 14.87
CA ALA A 38 -27.85 13.56 14.86
C ALA A 38 -26.40 13.43 14.37
N ALA A 39 -25.93 14.40 13.58
CA ALA A 39 -24.55 14.43 13.14
C ALA A 39 -23.62 14.37 14.36
N ASN A 40 -22.75 13.37 14.41
CA ASN A 40 -21.78 13.16 15.48
C ASN A 40 -20.40 13.76 15.16
N THR A 41 -20.30 14.46 14.02
CA THR A 41 -19.06 15.05 13.48
C THR A 41 -19.33 16.43 12.91
N THR A 42 -18.28 17.15 12.53
CA THR A 42 -18.37 18.46 11.87
C THR A 42 -17.81 18.38 10.45
N LEU A 43 -18.26 19.25 9.54
CA LEU A 43 -17.68 19.33 8.19
C LEU A 43 -16.16 19.49 8.24
N LYS A 44 -15.67 20.36 9.14
CA LYS A 44 -14.22 20.58 9.35
C LYS A 44 -13.49 19.30 9.76
N ALA A 45 -14.11 18.45 10.57
CA ALA A 45 -13.52 17.17 10.96
C ALA A 45 -13.49 16.22 9.75
N GLU A 46 -14.59 16.08 9.01
CA GLU A 46 -14.69 15.19 7.84
C GLU A 46 -13.86 15.64 6.63
N THR A 47 -13.51 16.92 6.52
CA THR A 47 -12.64 17.43 5.43
C THR A 47 -11.21 17.73 5.87
N GLY A 48 -10.90 17.59 7.16
CA GLY A 48 -9.58 17.86 7.71
C GLY A 48 -8.57 16.78 7.33
N ASN A 49 -7.32 17.15 7.08
CA ASN A 49 -6.25 16.17 6.85
C ASN A 49 -5.93 15.43 8.17
N ASN A 50 -6.13 14.12 8.18
CA ASN A 50 -5.76 13.24 9.30
C ASN A 50 -4.70 12.19 8.93
N THR A 51 -4.02 12.40 7.80
CA THR A 51 -2.99 11.51 7.25
C THR A 51 -1.60 12.13 7.39
N SER A 52 -0.55 11.36 7.11
CA SER A 52 0.82 11.86 6.98
C SER A 52 1.11 12.63 5.68
N THR A 53 0.10 12.87 4.84
CA THR A 53 0.25 13.66 3.59
C THR A 53 0.39 15.13 3.91
N ALA A 54 1.17 15.89 3.13
CA ALA A 54 1.27 17.32 3.33
C ALA A 54 -0.05 18.03 2.98
N SER A 55 -0.54 18.90 3.88
CA SER A 55 -1.75 19.71 3.64
C SER A 55 -1.59 20.72 2.49
N SER A 56 -0.38 20.91 1.96
CA SER A 56 -0.10 21.69 0.76
C SER A 56 -0.37 20.93 -0.54
N PHE A 57 -0.46 19.60 -0.52
CA PHE A 57 -0.76 18.81 -1.69
C PHE A 57 -2.24 18.96 -2.10
N ARG A 58 -2.46 19.46 -3.32
CA ARG A 58 -3.80 19.78 -3.85
C ARG A 58 -4.42 18.64 -4.67
N GLY A 59 -3.74 17.49 -4.75
CA GLY A 59 -4.14 16.42 -5.65
C GLY A 59 -3.79 16.73 -7.12
N GLN A 60 -4.23 15.86 -8.01
CA GLN A 60 -4.01 15.96 -9.46
C GLN A 60 -5.24 15.48 -10.23
N THR A 61 -5.33 15.89 -11.50
CA THR A 61 -6.42 15.50 -12.42
C THR A 61 -6.44 14.03 -12.80
N ASN A 62 -5.39 13.28 -12.49
CA ASN A 62 -5.27 11.84 -12.74
C ASN A 62 -5.83 10.95 -11.61
N GLY A 63 -6.51 11.54 -10.62
CA GLY A 63 -7.16 10.79 -9.53
C GLY A 63 -6.36 10.76 -8.22
N ASN A 64 -5.16 11.33 -8.16
CA ASN A 64 -4.47 11.52 -6.89
C ASN A 64 -5.22 12.56 -6.05
N ALA A 65 -5.82 12.14 -4.94
CA ALA A 65 -6.62 13.00 -4.08
C ALA A 65 -5.74 13.99 -3.27
N PRO A 66 -6.23 15.20 -2.96
CA PRO A 66 -5.59 16.07 -1.97
C PRO A 66 -5.60 15.43 -0.58
N ALA A 67 -4.81 16.01 0.32
CA ALA A 67 -4.87 15.68 1.73
C ALA A 67 -6.30 15.89 2.28
N SER A 68 -6.83 14.87 2.97
CA SER A 68 -8.22 14.81 3.43
C SER A 68 -8.37 13.87 4.63
N ASN A 69 -9.60 13.69 5.12
CA ASN A 69 -9.87 12.74 6.20
C ASN A 69 -10.05 11.34 5.63
N VAL A 70 -9.27 10.39 6.14
CA VAL A 70 -9.36 8.97 5.82
C VAL A 70 -9.65 8.16 7.08
N SER A 71 -10.58 7.20 7.00
CA SER A 71 -11.01 6.35 8.13
C SER A 71 -9.86 5.75 8.92
N LYS A 72 -9.85 6.00 10.24
CA LYS A 72 -8.89 5.43 11.20
C LYS A 72 -9.34 4.09 11.79
N LEU A 73 -10.40 3.47 11.25
CA LEU A 73 -10.77 2.12 11.67
C LEU A 73 -9.59 1.17 11.40
N PRO A 74 -9.23 0.30 12.37
CA PRO A 74 -8.15 -0.67 12.16
C PRO A 74 -8.41 -1.49 10.90
N ILE A 75 -7.41 -1.61 10.01
CA ILE A 75 -7.57 -2.35 8.75
C ILE A 75 -7.95 -3.81 8.99
N ALA A 76 -7.51 -4.38 10.12
CA ALA A 76 -7.90 -5.72 10.55
C ALA A 76 -9.43 -5.89 10.72
N SER A 77 -10.20 -4.81 10.88
CA SER A 77 -11.67 -4.87 10.91
C SER A 77 -12.29 -5.29 9.57
N LEU A 78 -11.54 -5.19 8.47
CA LEU A 78 -11.94 -5.65 7.14
C LEU A 78 -11.63 -7.14 6.93
N LEU A 79 -10.94 -7.79 7.87
CA LEU A 79 -10.62 -9.21 7.82
C LEU A 79 -11.70 -10.03 8.55
N TYR A 80 -11.69 -11.34 8.33
CA TYR A 80 -12.61 -12.26 9.00
C TYR A 80 -12.39 -12.26 10.53
N SER A 81 -13.44 -12.54 11.29
CA SER A 81 -13.38 -12.56 12.76
C SER A 81 -12.31 -13.53 13.27
N GLY A 82 -11.47 -13.08 14.20
CA GLY A 82 -10.37 -13.85 14.75
C GLY A 82 -9.09 -13.84 13.91
N ALA A 83 -9.04 -13.13 12.77
CA ALA A 83 -7.82 -12.98 11.99
C ALA A 83 -6.69 -12.34 12.82
N THR A 84 -5.52 -12.97 12.80
CA THR A 84 -4.27 -12.47 13.42
C THR A 84 -3.24 -12.04 12.38
N THR A 85 -3.66 -11.88 11.13
CA THR A 85 -2.79 -11.52 10.01
C THR A 85 -2.20 -10.13 10.22
N LYS A 86 -0.87 -10.03 10.18
CA LYS A 86 -0.17 -8.74 10.17
C LYS A 86 -0.36 -8.06 8.82
N VAL A 87 -0.77 -6.80 8.84
CA VAL A 87 -0.93 -5.96 7.65
C VAL A 87 0.22 -4.97 7.62
N TYR A 88 0.91 -4.88 6.49
CA TYR A 88 2.04 -3.98 6.27
C TYR A 88 1.70 -2.97 5.16
N GLY A 89 2.12 -1.73 5.34
CA GLY A 89 2.04 -0.71 4.29
C GLY A 89 3.24 -0.82 3.34
N HIS A 90 3.02 -0.89 2.03
CA HIS A 90 4.10 -0.68 1.07
C HIS A 90 4.39 0.82 0.97
N LEU A 91 5.61 1.22 1.32
CA LEU A 91 6.03 2.61 1.42
C LEU A 91 6.98 2.96 0.28
N LEU A 92 6.77 4.13 -0.32
CA LEU A 92 7.59 4.65 -1.41
C LEU A 92 8.45 5.81 -0.89
N GLY A 93 9.78 5.63 -0.89
CA GLY A 93 10.73 6.56 -0.26
C GLY A 93 11.25 7.70 -1.13
N TRP A 94 10.66 7.96 -2.29
CA TRP A 94 11.25 8.84 -3.32
C TRP A 94 10.65 10.25 -3.43
N PHE A 95 9.61 10.57 -2.66
CA PHE A 95 9.01 11.91 -2.71
C PHE A 95 9.97 12.96 -2.12
N GLY A 96 10.17 14.06 -2.86
CA GLY A 96 11.15 15.09 -2.58
C GLY A 96 12.35 15.10 -3.53
N LYS A 97 12.56 14.03 -4.31
CA LYS A 97 13.57 14.01 -5.38
C LYS A 97 13.12 14.88 -6.57
N PRO A 98 14.04 15.57 -7.27
CA PRO A 98 13.69 16.42 -8.43
C PRO A 98 13.02 15.69 -9.59
N ASN A 99 13.24 14.38 -9.72
CA ASN A 99 12.67 13.53 -10.77
C ASN A 99 11.32 12.91 -10.39
N HIS A 100 10.72 13.30 -9.26
CA HIS A 100 9.38 12.87 -8.84
C HIS A 100 8.47 14.07 -8.66
N ILE A 101 7.16 13.82 -8.73
CA ILE A 101 6.17 14.82 -8.40
C ILE A 101 6.38 15.36 -6.97
N SER A 102 6.23 16.67 -6.82
CA SER A 102 6.19 17.30 -5.52
C SER A 102 4.84 17.04 -4.84
N VAL A 103 4.88 16.33 -3.72
CA VAL A 103 3.72 16.05 -2.84
C VAL A 103 3.75 16.89 -1.56
N GLY A 104 4.63 17.90 -1.51
CA GLY A 104 4.70 18.85 -0.38
C GLY A 104 5.49 18.37 0.84
N TYR A 105 6.20 17.25 0.76
CA TYR A 105 7.13 16.77 1.79
C TYR A 105 8.38 16.10 1.18
N GLN A 106 9.37 15.83 2.04
CA GLN A 106 10.56 15.04 1.72
C GLN A 106 10.55 13.73 2.50
N SER A 107 10.67 12.60 1.80
CA SER A 107 10.56 11.25 2.38
C SER A 107 11.74 10.89 3.29
N ASN A 108 12.90 11.51 3.09
CA ASN A 108 14.14 11.24 3.82
C ASN A 108 14.33 12.15 5.04
N THR A 109 13.22 12.60 5.65
CA THR A 109 13.25 13.40 6.88
C THR A 109 12.66 12.62 8.05
N ALA A 110 13.27 12.74 9.23
CA ALA A 110 12.81 12.03 10.43
C ALA A 110 11.35 12.39 10.78
N ALA A 111 10.97 13.66 10.62
CA ALA A 111 9.60 14.12 10.87
C ALA A 111 8.57 13.45 9.95
N GLN A 112 8.90 13.27 8.66
CA GLN A 112 7.99 12.63 7.72
C GLN A 112 7.87 11.12 7.99
N VAL A 113 8.98 10.45 8.26
CA VAL A 113 9.00 9.02 8.62
C VAL A 113 8.20 8.78 9.90
N HIS A 114 8.42 9.58 10.93
CA HIS A 114 7.64 9.53 12.16
C HIS A 114 6.14 9.68 11.88
N ALA A 115 5.74 10.71 11.13
CA ALA A 115 4.34 10.94 10.78
C ALA A 115 3.73 9.75 10.01
N GLN A 116 4.49 9.13 9.10
CA GLN A 116 4.05 7.96 8.35
C GLN A 116 3.88 6.72 9.24
N VAL A 117 4.83 6.45 10.14
CA VAL A 117 4.73 5.33 11.10
C VAL A 117 3.53 5.53 12.03
N GLN A 118 3.35 6.73 12.59
CA GLN A 118 2.19 7.03 13.44
C GLN A 118 0.86 6.89 12.67
N ASP A 119 0.79 7.34 11.41
CA ASP A 119 -0.42 7.19 10.59
C ASP A 119 -0.74 5.71 10.33
N MET A 120 0.28 4.89 10.00
CA MET A 120 0.13 3.45 9.81
C MET A 120 -0.31 2.72 11.09
N MET A 121 0.35 3.00 12.23
CA MET A 121 -0.02 2.43 13.53
C MET A 121 -1.43 2.83 13.95
N SER A 122 -1.84 4.08 13.70
CA SER A 122 -3.20 4.55 14.02
C SER A 122 -4.30 3.83 13.23
N ARG A 123 -3.94 3.11 12.17
CA ARG A 123 -4.84 2.28 11.34
C ARG A 123 -4.63 0.78 11.59
N GLY A 124 -3.90 0.41 12.63
CA GLY A 124 -3.65 -0.97 13.04
C GLY A 124 -2.70 -1.74 12.12
N MET A 125 -1.86 -1.05 11.34
CA MET A 125 -0.80 -1.72 10.59
C MET A 125 0.32 -2.19 11.53
N ALA A 126 0.89 -3.35 11.24
CA ALA A 126 1.96 -3.98 12.01
C ALA A 126 3.37 -3.60 11.52
N GLY A 127 3.48 -2.84 10.43
CA GLY A 127 4.78 -2.46 9.89
C GLY A 127 4.72 -1.81 8.52
N ALA A 128 5.89 -1.54 7.98
CA ALA A 128 6.08 -0.99 6.65
C ALA A 128 7.13 -1.76 5.86
N VAL A 129 6.87 -1.94 4.57
CA VAL A 129 7.81 -2.51 3.59
C VAL A 129 8.21 -1.38 2.64
N LEU A 130 9.46 -0.92 2.73
CA LEU A 130 9.97 0.17 1.90
C LEU A 130 10.47 -0.33 0.55
N ASP A 131 10.05 0.31 -0.54
CA ASP A 131 10.64 0.14 -1.87
C ASP A 131 12.06 0.72 -1.90
N TRP A 132 13.08 -0.14 -1.87
CA TRP A 132 14.49 0.23 -1.64
C TRP A 132 15.36 -0.02 -2.87
N TYR A 133 16.12 1.01 -3.24
CA TYR A 133 16.93 1.08 -4.47
C TYR A 133 18.43 0.88 -4.21
N GLY A 134 18.80 0.27 -3.08
CA GLY A 134 20.19 0.03 -2.71
C GLY A 134 20.87 1.24 -2.08
N ALA A 135 22.00 0.99 -1.41
CA ALA A 135 22.81 2.02 -0.76
C ALA A 135 23.42 3.05 -1.73
N ALA A 136 23.44 2.74 -3.03
CA ALA A 136 23.87 3.66 -4.07
C ALA A 136 22.85 4.79 -4.36
N ASP A 137 21.60 4.67 -3.89
CA ASP A 137 20.61 5.76 -3.87
C ASP A 137 20.54 6.34 -2.45
N PRO A 138 21.37 7.35 -2.10
CA PRO A 138 21.46 7.86 -0.74
C PRO A 138 20.17 8.52 -0.24
N PHE A 139 19.28 8.94 -1.15
CA PHE A 139 18.01 9.53 -0.75
C PHE A 139 17.07 8.46 -0.18
N ILE A 140 16.86 7.38 -0.94
CA ILE A 140 15.97 6.28 -0.54
C ILE A 140 16.61 5.46 0.58
N ASP A 141 17.93 5.26 0.54
CA ASP A 141 18.66 4.60 1.63
C ASP A 141 18.57 5.39 2.95
N GLY A 142 18.63 6.72 2.88
CA GLY A 142 18.38 7.59 4.03
C GLY A 142 16.97 7.40 4.63
N THR A 143 15.94 7.27 3.78
CA THR A 143 14.59 6.92 4.23
C THR A 143 14.55 5.53 4.89
N ALA A 144 15.25 4.54 4.34
CA ALA A 144 15.33 3.19 4.90
C ALA A 144 15.91 3.17 6.31
N MET A 145 17.02 3.90 6.52
CA MET A 145 17.66 3.99 7.83
C MET A 145 16.79 4.71 8.85
N LEU A 146 16.11 5.78 8.47
CA LEU A 146 15.16 6.47 9.34
C LEU A 146 13.97 5.59 9.70
N LEU A 147 13.41 4.87 8.72
CA LEU A 147 12.27 3.98 8.96
C LEU A 147 12.63 2.80 9.85
N LYS A 148 13.81 2.20 9.65
CA LYS A 148 14.36 1.16 10.54
C LYS A 148 14.44 1.67 11.97
N ASN A 149 15.05 2.84 12.18
CA ASN A 149 15.21 3.40 13.52
C ASN A 149 13.87 3.72 14.18
N GLU A 150 12.92 4.26 13.42
CA GLU A 150 11.57 4.56 13.92
C GLU A 150 10.80 3.28 14.28
N ALA A 151 10.90 2.22 13.47
CA ALA A 151 10.30 0.93 13.77
C ALA A 151 10.89 0.28 15.02
N GLU A 152 12.21 0.33 15.19
CA GLU A 152 12.89 -0.19 16.40
C GLU A 152 12.47 0.54 17.68
N ALA A 153 12.03 1.80 17.57
CA ALA A 153 11.49 2.58 18.68
C ALA A 153 10.02 2.24 19.04
N HIS A 154 9.31 1.46 18.20
CA HIS A 154 7.89 1.16 18.36
C HIS A 154 7.64 -0.35 18.46
N SER A 155 7.44 -0.85 19.68
CA SER A 155 7.11 -2.25 19.92
C SER A 155 5.86 -2.67 19.13
N GLY A 156 6.00 -3.72 18.32
CA GLY A 156 4.91 -4.25 17.48
C GLY A 156 4.81 -3.62 16.09
N PHE A 157 5.70 -2.68 15.74
CA PHE A 157 5.86 -2.17 14.39
C PHE A 157 7.14 -2.70 13.75
N GLU A 158 7.03 -3.30 12.57
CA GLU A 158 8.14 -3.96 11.89
C GLU A 158 8.58 -3.19 10.65
N PHE A 159 9.89 -3.24 10.37
CA PHE A 159 10.50 -2.71 9.17
C PHE A 159 10.94 -3.85 8.25
N ALA A 160 10.62 -3.72 6.97
CA ALA A 160 11.16 -4.55 5.91
C ALA A 160 11.46 -3.70 4.67
N ILE A 161 12.20 -4.27 3.72
CA ILE A 161 12.49 -3.66 2.43
C ILE A 161 12.05 -4.59 1.30
N THR A 162 11.59 -4.00 0.21
CA THR A 162 11.54 -4.62 -1.11
C THR A 162 12.83 -4.22 -1.82
N GLU A 163 13.69 -5.19 -2.14
CA GLU A 163 14.88 -4.94 -2.96
C GLU A 163 14.44 -4.74 -4.42
N ASP A 164 14.48 -3.50 -4.90
CA ASP A 164 14.12 -3.17 -6.29
C ASP A 164 15.25 -3.52 -7.26
N LYS A 165 14.90 -3.72 -8.54
CA LYS A 165 15.87 -3.89 -9.63
C LYS A 165 16.97 -2.81 -9.60
N GLY A 166 16.62 -1.58 -9.26
CA GLY A 166 17.53 -0.43 -9.13
C GLY A 166 18.67 -0.68 -8.14
N ALA A 167 18.44 -1.45 -7.07
CA ALA A 167 19.45 -1.80 -6.08
C ALA A 167 20.62 -2.61 -6.65
N LEU A 168 20.36 -3.37 -7.71
CA LEU A 168 21.32 -4.28 -8.33
C LEU A 168 21.94 -3.72 -9.62
N GLY A 169 21.37 -2.66 -10.18
CA GLY A 169 21.74 -2.16 -11.52
C GLY A 169 23.21 -1.76 -11.65
N GLN A 170 23.77 -1.10 -10.64
CA GLN A 170 25.19 -0.71 -10.65
C GLN A 170 26.12 -1.91 -10.57
N ALA A 171 25.82 -2.87 -9.68
CA ALA A 171 26.61 -4.09 -9.53
C ALA A 171 26.57 -4.94 -10.80
N ALA A 172 25.38 -5.11 -11.39
CA ALA A 172 25.20 -5.82 -12.65
C ALA A 172 26.06 -5.20 -13.78
N ALA A 173 25.99 -3.87 -13.94
CA ALA A 173 26.80 -3.16 -14.93
C ALA A 173 28.30 -3.33 -14.70
N SER A 174 28.76 -3.24 -13.44
CA SER A 174 30.17 -3.43 -13.08
C SER A 174 30.67 -4.85 -13.35
N ASN A 175 29.79 -5.85 -13.19
CA ASN A 175 30.10 -7.26 -13.37
C ASN A 175 29.88 -7.74 -14.82
N GLY A 176 29.44 -6.86 -15.72
CA GLY A 176 29.17 -7.18 -17.11
C GLY A 176 28.01 -8.18 -17.30
N CYS A 177 27.08 -8.23 -16.35
CA CYS A 177 25.91 -9.10 -16.38
C CYS A 177 24.60 -8.30 -16.32
N ASP A 178 23.46 -8.97 -16.55
CA ASP A 178 22.16 -8.33 -16.34
C ASP A 178 21.71 -8.42 -14.86
N VAL A 179 20.63 -7.72 -14.51
CA VAL A 179 20.14 -7.70 -13.11
C VAL A 179 19.65 -9.08 -12.64
N THR A 180 19.15 -9.92 -13.54
CA THR A 180 18.72 -11.29 -13.21
C THR A 180 19.92 -12.14 -12.82
N ASP A 181 20.99 -12.10 -13.62
CA ASP A 181 22.25 -12.78 -13.32
C ASP A 181 22.87 -12.26 -12.02
N GLN A 182 22.80 -10.95 -11.79
CA GLN A 182 23.27 -10.32 -10.55
C GLN A 182 22.46 -10.76 -9.31
N LEU A 183 21.14 -10.92 -9.44
CA LEU A 183 20.30 -11.41 -8.36
C LEU A 183 20.60 -12.88 -8.03
N ILE A 184 20.72 -13.72 -9.06
CA ILE A 184 21.03 -15.15 -8.90
C ILE A 184 22.39 -15.33 -8.24
N SER A 185 23.43 -14.62 -8.70
CA SER A 185 24.78 -14.71 -8.14
C SER A 185 24.93 -14.19 -6.71
N ARG A 186 23.94 -13.44 -6.18
CA ARG A 186 23.95 -12.97 -4.78
C ARG A 186 23.45 -14.01 -3.78
N HIS A 187 22.77 -15.07 -4.26
CA HIS A 187 22.07 -16.05 -3.42
C HIS A 187 22.63 -17.47 -3.54
N ILE A 188 23.72 -17.67 -4.30
CA ILE A 188 24.46 -18.93 -4.44
C ILE A 188 25.89 -18.68 -3.96
#